data_AF-A0A535PJW2-F1
#
_entry.id   AF-A0A535PJW2-F1
#
_cell.length_a   1.000
_cell.length_b   1.000
_cell.length_c   1.000
_cell.angle_alpha   90.00
_cell.angle_beta   90.00
_cell.angle_gamma   90.00
#
_symmetry.space_group_name_H-M   'P 1'
#
loop_
_entity.id
_entity.type
_entity.pdbx_description
1 polymer ?
#
loop_
_entity_poly.entity_id
_entity_poly.type
_entity_poly.pdbx_seq_one_letter_code
_entity_poly.pdbx_strand_id
1 'polypeptide(L)'
;MAGTLTGTRGGPAFEVQEVGLAEAVDRAPSAHEPADGSSESPPRPSAAAPTQPPGALKSERGKTIHGEPANAGHRVLAPDDAEVEAYLETALKAPAPARSPDDRPPGSATATGDRVEPDTIIVLDFGSQFAQLIARRIRELNVYSELLPHDTPWADIERRRPRAVILSGGPNSVYDDGAPMPDPAIWSGRIPVLGICYGAQLMARELGGDVLPAAKREYGPASVSLTGDDGLFAGLDRDQPVWMSHGDSITRLPEGFRATAQTDSTPFAGLADPARGLYGIQFHPEVVHTPHGRDVLRNFVVGIAGARTTWTPTNFIDETVAEIRARVDEHARATESEGRVICALSGGVDSAVAAALVQRAVGDRLTCIYVDHGLMRKKESQLLRAVFEANLGMRLVMVDAAARFLRRLAGVADPEEKRRIIGDEFIRVFEEESAALGRIDFLTQGTLYPDVIESTAPETKAAQKIKTHHNVGGLPADMRFQLIEPLRYLFKDEVRAVGLELGLPEAMVHRQPFPGPGLAIRIIGEVTRERLDMLRDADWIVIDEIKAAGLYRSVWQSFAILTPVRSVGVMGDGRTYANVVAIRAVTSEDGMTADWAKLPYDVLAKISSRIVNEVPGVNRVVYDISSKPPATIEWE
;
A
#
# COMPACT_ATOMS: atom_id res chain seq x y z
N MET A 1 -32.77 -45.01 17.25
CA MET A 1 -33.64 -45.37 16.11
C MET A 1 -33.65 -44.13 15.22
N ALA A 2 -33.02 -44.07 14.04
CA ALA A 2 -32.88 -45.05 12.95
C ALA A 2 -34.21 -45.33 12.22
N GLY A 3 -34.29 -45.01 10.93
CA GLY A 3 -35.50 -45.15 10.10
C GLY A 3 -35.53 -44.26 8.85
N THR A 4 -34.78 -44.62 7.80
CA THR A 4 -34.81 -43.99 6.46
C THR A 4 -35.67 -44.82 5.50
N LEU A 5 -36.53 -44.22 4.66
CA LEU A 5 -37.19 -44.77 3.45
C LEU A 5 -38.01 -43.59 2.82
N THR A 6 -37.66 -42.95 1.70
CA THR A 6 -37.81 -43.33 0.26
C THR A 6 -39.22 -43.75 -0.20
N GLY A 7 -39.84 -42.99 -1.12
CA GLY A 7 -41.05 -43.40 -1.87
C GLY A 7 -41.69 -42.25 -2.68
N THR A 8 -41.81 -42.40 -4.01
CA THR A 8 -42.24 -41.32 -4.93
C THR A 8 -43.66 -41.49 -5.50
N ARG A 9 -44.34 -40.37 -5.80
CA ARG A 9 -45.03 -40.01 -7.08
C ARG A 9 -46.25 -39.07 -6.88
N GLY A 10 -46.37 -38.07 -7.76
CA GLY A 10 -47.59 -37.24 -7.91
C GLY A 10 -47.28 -35.85 -8.50
N GLY A 11 -47.89 -35.51 -9.64
CA GLY A 11 -47.90 -34.16 -10.23
C GLY A 11 -49.14 -33.34 -9.81
N PRO A 12 -49.50 -32.23 -10.50
CA PRO A 12 -49.18 -31.89 -11.89
C PRO A 12 -48.37 -30.58 -12.06
N ALA A 13 -48.12 -30.20 -13.33
CA ALA A 13 -47.56 -28.92 -13.72
C ALA A 13 -48.61 -27.80 -13.79
N PHE A 14 -48.15 -26.55 -13.91
CA PHE A 14 -48.93 -25.43 -14.44
C PHE A 14 -48.13 -24.69 -15.52
N GLU A 15 -48.81 -24.24 -16.56
CA GLU A 15 -48.20 -23.69 -17.78
C GLU A 15 -47.94 -22.18 -17.69
N VAL A 16 -47.04 -21.71 -18.55
CA VAL A 16 -46.94 -20.29 -18.93
C VAL A 16 -48.11 -19.94 -19.83
N GLN A 17 -48.72 -18.76 -19.67
CA GLN A 17 -49.63 -18.22 -20.67
C GLN A 17 -49.39 -16.73 -20.90
N GLU A 18 -49.02 -16.40 -22.13
CA GLU A 18 -48.98 -15.03 -22.65
C GLU A 18 -50.40 -14.52 -22.92
N VAL A 19 -50.59 -13.20 -22.89
CA VAL A 19 -51.74 -12.54 -23.53
C VAL A 19 -51.24 -11.28 -24.23
N GLY A 20 -51.52 -11.15 -25.52
CA GLY A 20 -51.16 -9.98 -26.31
C GLY A 20 -52.10 -9.74 -27.50
N LEU A 21 -52.14 -8.49 -27.96
CA LEU A 21 -52.73 -7.95 -29.22
C LEU A 21 -52.05 -6.57 -29.43
N ALA A 22 -51.50 -6.15 -30.59
CA ALA A 22 -52.03 -6.09 -31.97
C ALA A 22 -53.18 -5.06 -32.12
N GLU A 23 -53.21 -4.05 -33.01
CA GLU A 23 -52.33 -3.55 -34.10
C GLU A 23 -52.44 -1.98 -34.16
N ALA A 24 -51.96 -1.13 -35.10
CA ALA A 24 -51.44 -1.22 -36.49
C ALA A 24 -50.40 -0.08 -36.75
N VAL A 25 -49.57 -0.01 -37.83
CA VAL A 25 -49.80 0.45 -39.25
C VAL A 25 -50.33 1.90 -39.34
N ASP A 26 -49.71 2.90 -40.01
CA ASP A 26 -49.06 2.92 -41.35
C ASP A 26 -48.04 4.08 -41.59
N ARG A 27 -47.24 3.95 -42.68
CA ARG A 27 -46.60 4.96 -43.59
C ARG A 27 -45.87 6.26 -43.14
N ALA A 28 -44.71 6.49 -43.78
CA ALA A 28 -44.12 7.81 -44.09
C ALA A 28 -44.39 8.18 -45.59
N PRO A 29 -44.08 9.41 -46.12
CA PRO A 29 -42.71 9.72 -46.59
C PRO A 29 -42.26 11.22 -46.68
N SER A 30 -40.95 11.41 -46.92
CA SER A 30 -40.20 12.48 -47.65
C SER A 30 -40.71 13.94 -47.82
N ALA A 31 -39.90 14.89 -47.29
CA ALA A 31 -39.24 16.06 -47.92
C ALA A 31 -39.93 16.97 -48.99
N HIS A 32 -39.87 18.31 -48.77
CA HIS A 32 -39.52 19.32 -49.79
C HIS A 32 -39.24 20.75 -49.21
N GLU A 33 -38.25 21.46 -49.77
CA GLU A 33 -38.03 22.93 -49.72
C GLU A 33 -38.62 23.59 -51.02
N PRO A 34 -38.57 24.94 -51.33
CA PRO A 34 -37.77 26.06 -50.75
C PRO A 34 -38.41 27.50 -50.73
N ALA A 35 -37.58 28.53 -50.43
CA ALA A 35 -37.41 29.82 -51.17
C ALA A 35 -37.58 31.19 -50.44
N ASP A 36 -36.83 32.17 -50.97
CA ASP A 36 -36.77 33.65 -50.80
C ASP A 36 -36.43 34.28 -49.41
N GLY A 37 -35.62 35.36 -49.34
CA GLY A 37 -35.00 36.16 -50.41
C GLY A 37 -33.82 37.07 -49.98
N SER A 38 -33.28 37.83 -50.94
CA SER A 38 -32.08 38.71 -50.87
C SER A 38 -32.32 40.06 -50.15
N SER A 39 -31.33 40.94 -49.86
CA SER A 39 -29.92 41.13 -50.30
C SER A 39 -28.99 41.53 -49.10
N GLU A 40 -27.74 42.04 -49.17
CA GLU A 40 -26.87 42.60 -50.24
C GLU A 40 -25.35 42.40 -49.95
N SER A 41 -24.43 43.22 -50.50
CA SER A 41 -22.96 43.01 -50.47
C SER A 41 -22.12 44.21 -50.97
N PRO A 42 -20.76 44.21 -50.90
CA PRO A 42 -19.84 43.38 -50.09
C PRO A 42 -19.09 44.25 -49.02
N PRO A 43 -17.84 44.82 -49.14
CA PRO A 43 -16.67 44.63 -50.02
C PRO A 43 -15.42 44.01 -49.29
N ARG A 44 -14.25 44.02 -49.96
CA ARG A 44 -12.88 43.56 -49.54
C ARG A 44 -11.82 44.41 -50.32
N PRO A 45 -10.46 44.41 -50.10
CA PRO A 45 -9.54 43.33 -49.64
C PRO A 45 -8.52 43.81 -48.54
N SER A 46 -7.44 43.13 -48.09
CA SER A 46 -6.34 42.41 -48.78
C SER A 46 -5.64 41.35 -47.88
N ALA A 47 -4.61 40.66 -48.41
CA ALA A 47 -4.10 39.37 -47.91
C ALA A 47 -2.68 39.37 -47.30
N ALA A 48 -2.36 38.35 -46.49
CA ALA A 48 -1.00 37.87 -46.21
C ALA A 48 -0.97 36.39 -45.73
N ALA A 49 0.12 35.70 -46.11
CA ALA A 49 0.67 34.36 -45.79
C ALA A 49 0.07 33.43 -44.67
N PRO A 50 0.29 32.09 -44.78
CA PRO A 50 -0.11 31.11 -43.77
C PRO A 50 0.87 31.02 -42.58
N THR A 51 0.37 30.63 -41.41
CA THR A 51 1.14 30.37 -40.19
C THR A 51 0.92 28.95 -39.65
N GLN A 52 1.79 28.52 -38.74
CA GLN A 52 1.98 27.13 -38.30
C GLN A 52 0.82 26.59 -37.43
N PRO A 53 0.65 25.24 -37.34
CA PRO A 53 -0.29 24.63 -36.40
C PRO A 53 0.06 24.98 -34.94
N PRO A 54 -0.93 25.06 -34.03
CA PRO A 54 -0.70 25.47 -32.65
C PRO A 54 0.17 24.46 -31.90
N GLY A 55 1.23 24.95 -31.27
CA GLY A 55 2.11 24.15 -30.41
C GLY A 55 1.37 23.66 -29.17
N ALA A 56 1.78 22.49 -28.66
CA ALA A 56 1.18 21.87 -27.48
C ALA A 56 1.25 22.80 -26.26
N LEU A 57 0.09 23.06 -25.64
CA LEU A 57 0.00 23.74 -24.35
C LEU A 57 0.69 22.89 -23.28
N LYS A 58 1.85 23.35 -22.81
CA LYS A 58 2.46 22.81 -21.58
C LYS A 58 1.51 23.10 -20.43
N SER A 59 1.05 22.05 -19.75
CA SER A 59 0.22 22.18 -18.56
C SER A 59 1.04 22.81 -17.42
N GLU A 60 0.85 24.11 -17.19
CA GLU A 60 1.38 24.76 -15.98
C GLU A 60 0.74 24.13 -14.75
N ARG A 61 1.57 23.67 -13.80
CA ARG A 61 1.07 23.16 -12.51
C ARG A 61 0.44 24.31 -11.75
N GLY A 62 -0.76 24.09 -11.21
CA GLY A 62 -1.41 25.06 -10.31
C GLY A 62 -0.51 25.42 -9.14
N LYS A 63 -0.68 26.61 -8.56
CA LYS A 63 0.18 27.10 -7.47
C LYS A 63 -0.51 26.96 -6.11
N THR A 64 0.30 26.75 -5.07
CA THR A 64 -0.15 26.81 -3.67
C THR A 64 -0.55 28.24 -3.30
N ILE A 65 -1.18 28.42 -2.14
CA ILE A 65 -1.54 29.76 -1.61
C ILE A 65 -0.31 30.67 -1.34
N HIS A 66 0.90 30.10 -1.35
CA HIS A 66 2.18 30.82 -1.22
C HIS A 66 2.91 31.01 -2.57
N GLY A 67 2.29 30.60 -3.69
CA GLY A 67 2.80 30.85 -5.04
C GLY A 67 3.74 29.78 -5.61
N GLU A 68 4.04 28.73 -4.85
CA GLU A 68 4.89 27.62 -5.29
C GLU A 68 4.14 26.64 -6.23
N PRO A 69 4.81 26.01 -7.22
CA PRO A 69 4.15 25.04 -8.10
C PRO A 69 3.76 23.77 -7.33
N ALA A 70 2.48 23.39 -7.39
CA ALA A 70 1.97 22.20 -6.73
C ALA A 70 2.61 20.93 -7.31
N ASN A 71 3.52 20.32 -6.54
CA ASN A 71 4.15 19.06 -6.90
C ASN A 71 3.25 17.90 -6.48
N ALA A 72 2.61 17.25 -7.45
CA ALA A 72 1.78 16.05 -7.28
C ALA A 72 2.61 14.78 -6.98
N GLY A 73 3.67 14.89 -6.18
CA GLY A 73 4.64 13.83 -5.87
C GLY A 73 4.96 13.66 -4.39
N HIS A 74 4.23 14.35 -3.50
CA HIS A 74 4.41 14.21 -2.05
C HIS A 74 3.84 12.87 -1.57
N ARG A 75 4.71 11.86 -1.49
CA ARG A 75 4.42 10.59 -0.81
C ARG A 75 4.55 10.80 0.70
N VAL A 76 3.41 10.98 1.36
CA VAL A 76 3.27 10.60 2.77
C VAL A 76 2.54 9.26 2.78
N LEU A 77 3.32 8.18 2.89
CA LEU A 77 2.81 6.88 3.32
C LEU A 77 2.97 6.85 4.83
N ALA A 78 1.87 7.15 5.53
CA ALA A 78 1.74 6.99 6.97
C ALA A 78 0.76 5.83 7.26
N PRO A 79 1.20 4.56 7.20
CA PRO A 79 0.60 3.56 8.07
C PRO A 79 0.79 4.01 9.52
N ASP A 80 -0.10 3.54 10.40
CA ASP A 80 -0.35 4.04 11.76
C ASP A 80 0.91 4.29 12.59
N ASP A 81 1.94 3.47 12.37
CA ASP A 81 3.10 3.34 13.24
C ASP A 81 4.35 4.01 12.65
N ALA A 82 4.42 4.17 11.32
CA ALA A 82 5.60 4.70 10.64
C ALA A 82 5.88 6.19 10.94
N GLU A 83 4.85 7.01 11.19
CA GLU A 83 5.07 8.39 11.66
C GLU A 83 5.73 8.41 13.05
N VAL A 84 5.28 7.53 13.97
CA VAL A 84 5.83 7.41 15.32
C VAL A 84 7.27 6.89 15.29
N GLU A 85 7.54 5.91 14.43
CA GLU A 85 8.86 5.30 14.29
C GLU A 85 9.85 6.23 13.59
N ALA A 86 9.44 6.94 12.54
CA ALA A 86 10.27 7.97 11.91
C ALA A 86 10.65 9.11 12.88
N TYR A 87 9.75 9.49 13.81
CA TYR A 87 10.11 10.40 14.90
C TYR A 87 11.15 9.78 15.85
N LEU A 88 11.02 8.51 16.24
CA LEU A 88 11.94 7.82 17.16
C LEU A 88 13.34 7.57 16.55
N GLU A 89 13.44 7.20 15.28
CA GLU A 89 14.74 7.06 14.58
C GLU A 89 15.48 8.40 14.52
N THR A 90 14.76 9.44 14.05
CA THR A 90 15.26 10.81 13.96
C THR A 90 15.72 11.34 15.32
N ALA A 91 14.98 10.99 16.37
CA ALA A 91 15.22 11.41 17.74
C ALA A 91 16.45 10.74 18.35
N LEU A 92 16.36 9.43 18.54
CA LEU A 92 17.25 8.71 19.46
C LEU A 92 18.64 8.48 18.87
N LYS A 93 18.85 8.87 17.60
CA LYS A 93 20.09 8.66 16.81
C LYS A 93 20.57 7.23 16.90
N ALA A 94 19.64 6.30 17.09
CA ALA A 94 19.94 4.89 17.19
C ALA A 94 20.62 4.49 15.88
N PRO A 95 21.86 3.97 15.94
CA PRO A 95 22.54 3.60 14.71
C PRO A 95 21.71 2.51 14.04
N ALA A 96 21.27 2.79 12.81
CA ALA A 96 20.57 1.80 11.99
C ALA A 96 21.34 0.47 12.06
N PRO A 97 20.66 -0.66 12.34
CA PRO A 97 21.35 -1.91 12.62
C PRO A 97 22.23 -2.22 11.42
N ALA A 98 23.49 -2.57 11.69
CA ALA A 98 24.58 -2.49 10.72
C ALA A 98 24.30 -3.37 9.49
N ARG A 99 23.66 -2.76 8.47
CA ARG A 99 23.06 -3.47 7.34
C ARG A 99 24.14 -4.22 6.58
N SER A 100 24.20 -5.54 6.77
CA SER A 100 25.15 -6.38 6.06
C SER A 100 24.65 -6.61 4.63
N PRO A 101 25.53 -6.66 3.61
CA PRO A 101 25.17 -7.20 2.30
C PRO A 101 24.73 -8.68 2.35
N ASP A 102 24.99 -9.36 3.48
CA ASP A 102 24.56 -10.72 3.78
C ASP A 102 23.38 -10.79 4.79
N ASP A 103 22.75 -9.66 5.14
CA ASP A 103 21.52 -9.66 5.94
C ASP A 103 20.41 -10.34 5.14
N ARG A 104 19.80 -11.35 5.76
CA ARG A 104 18.79 -12.22 5.14
C ARG A 104 17.53 -12.25 6.00
N PRO A 105 16.36 -12.63 5.42
CA PRO A 105 15.25 -13.05 6.23
C PRO A 105 15.63 -14.21 7.17
N PRO A 106 14.85 -14.43 8.25
CA PRO A 106 14.96 -15.62 9.08
C PRO A 106 14.88 -16.93 8.25
N GLY A 107 15.40 -18.03 8.80
CA GLY A 107 15.52 -19.32 8.11
C GLY A 107 15.05 -20.53 8.91
N SER A 108 14.11 -21.28 8.31
CA SER A 108 13.38 -22.42 8.88
C SER A 108 14.22 -23.49 9.55
N ALA A 109 13.79 -23.93 10.74
CA ALA A 109 14.39 -25.06 11.43
C ALA A 109 13.90 -26.38 10.83
N THR A 110 14.81 -27.21 10.34
CA THR A 110 14.49 -28.57 9.87
C THR A 110 14.30 -29.54 11.05
N ALA A 111 13.73 -30.71 10.77
CA ALA A 111 13.59 -31.79 11.75
C ALA A 111 14.94 -32.36 12.27
N THR A 112 16.08 -32.02 11.64
CA THR A 112 17.44 -32.34 12.12
C THR A 112 18.08 -31.23 12.94
N GLY A 113 17.45 -30.05 13.03
CA GLY A 113 17.97 -28.87 13.73
C GLY A 113 18.78 -27.92 12.86
N ASP A 114 19.04 -28.26 11.60
CA ASP A 114 19.71 -27.37 10.65
C ASP A 114 18.79 -26.22 10.25
N ARG A 115 19.32 -24.99 10.22
CA ARG A 115 18.62 -23.82 9.66
C ARG A 115 18.69 -23.86 8.14
N VAL A 116 17.54 -23.71 7.51
CA VAL A 116 17.35 -23.73 6.07
C VAL A 116 16.64 -22.44 5.66
N GLU A 117 17.40 -21.56 5.03
CA GLU A 117 16.93 -20.29 4.49
C GLU A 117 15.73 -20.50 3.54
N PRO A 118 14.76 -19.56 3.51
CA PRO A 118 13.68 -19.58 2.53
C PRO A 118 14.28 -19.44 1.12
N ASP A 119 13.59 -20.00 0.13
CA ASP A 119 13.98 -19.78 -1.26
C ASP A 119 13.60 -18.37 -1.71
N THR A 120 14.58 -17.60 -2.17
CA THR A 120 14.44 -16.21 -2.60
C THR A 120 14.20 -16.09 -4.10
N ILE A 121 13.26 -15.23 -4.51
CA ILE A 121 13.14 -14.71 -5.87
C ILE A 121 13.51 -13.23 -5.87
N ILE A 122 14.42 -12.80 -6.76
CA ILE A 122 14.73 -11.38 -6.93
C ILE A 122 13.76 -10.77 -7.93
N VAL A 123 13.26 -9.58 -7.65
CA VAL A 123 12.57 -8.72 -8.62
C VAL A 123 13.48 -7.52 -8.89
N LEU A 124 13.90 -7.32 -10.14
CA LEU A 124 14.65 -6.13 -10.55
C LEU A 124 13.68 -5.07 -11.05
N ASP A 125 13.71 -3.88 -10.44
CA ASP A 125 12.85 -2.74 -10.78
C ASP A 125 13.49 -1.82 -11.83
N PHE A 126 12.85 -1.76 -13.00
CA PHE A 126 13.19 -0.87 -14.12
C PHE A 126 12.31 0.41 -14.14
N GLY A 127 11.68 0.73 -13.01
CA GLY A 127 10.78 1.87 -12.82
C GLY A 127 9.30 1.54 -13.00
N SER A 128 8.89 0.28 -12.76
CA SER A 128 7.48 -0.12 -12.90
C SER A 128 6.64 0.38 -11.73
N GLN A 129 5.47 0.94 -12.03
CA GLN A 129 4.43 1.19 -11.00
C GLN A 129 3.97 -0.09 -10.30
N PHE A 130 4.25 -1.27 -10.88
CA PHE A 130 3.84 -2.57 -10.37
C PHE A 130 5.00 -3.42 -9.81
N ALA A 131 6.24 -2.90 -9.70
CA ALA A 131 7.38 -3.74 -9.28
C ALA A 131 7.22 -4.31 -7.86
N GLN A 132 6.71 -3.51 -6.92
CA GLN A 132 6.32 -3.97 -5.58
C GLN A 132 5.18 -4.99 -5.62
N LEU A 133 4.26 -4.89 -6.60
CA LEU A 133 3.15 -5.82 -6.76
C LEU A 133 3.62 -7.20 -7.25
N ILE A 134 4.62 -7.26 -8.15
CA ILE A 134 5.30 -8.51 -8.53
C ILE A 134 5.83 -9.20 -7.27
N ALA A 135 6.61 -8.49 -6.45
CA ALA A 135 7.15 -9.03 -5.20
C ALA A 135 6.02 -9.53 -4.27
N ARG A 136 4.97 -8.73 -4.04
CA ARG A 136 3.81 -9.11 -3.23
C ARG A 136 3.11 -10.38 -3.75
N ARG A 137 2.89 -10.54 -5.06
CA ARG A 137 2.29 -11.77 -5.63
C ARG A 137 3.17 -13.01 -5.42
N ILE A 138 4.49 -12.87 -5.34
CA ILE A 138 5.40 -13.98 -4.99
C ILE A 138 5.21 -14.36 -3.50
N ARG A 139 5.09 -13.38 -2.59
CA ARG A 139 4.79 -13.64 -1.17
C ARG A 139 3.48 -14.37 -0.97
N GLU A 140 2.44 -14.01 -1.73
CA GLU A 140 1.15 -14.72 -1.72
C GLU A 140 1.23 -16.17 -2.25
N LEU A 141 2.36 -16.61 -2.81
CA LEU A 141 2.64 -18.01 -3.18
C LEU A 141 3.43 -18.75 -2.08
N ASN A 142 3.61 -18.12 -0.92
CA ASN A 142 4.42 -18.58 0.21
C ASN A 142 5.91 -18.78 -0.14
N VAL A 143 6.45 -17.94 -1.03
CA VAL A 143 7.88 -17.91 -1.39
C VAL A 143 8.45 -16.53 -1.06
N TYR A 144 9.70 -16.46 -0.58
CA TYR A 144 10.32 -15.18 -0.23
C TYR A 144 10.74 -14.41 -1.50
N SER A 145 10.66 -13.08 -1.43
CA SER A 145 11.07 -12.21 -2.52
C SER A 145 11.68 -10.91 -2.06
N GLU A 146 12.65 -10.41 -2.81
CA GLU A 146 13.34 -9.14 -2.59
C GLU A 146 13.29 -8.28 -3.86
N LEU A 147 12.87 -7.03 -3.73
CA LEU A 147 12.88 -6.00 -4.78
C LEU A 147 14.22 -5.25 -4.73
N LEU A 148 14.90 -5.15 -5.88
CA LEU A 148 16.21 -4.51 -6.02
C LEU A 148 16.25 -3.57 -7.25
N PRO A 149 17.11 -2.53 -7.24
CA PRO A 149 17.35 -1.69 -8.42
C PRO A 149 17.82 -2.51 -9.63
N HIS A 150 17.41 -2.13 -10.85
CA HIS A 150 17.81 -2.82 -12.07
C HIS A 150 19.32 -2.98 -12.25
N ASP A 151 20.11 -1.99 -11.83
CA ASP A 151 21.57 -1.92 -11.99
C ASP A 151 22.34 -2.67 -10.89
N THR A 152 21.65 -3.46 -10.05
CA THR A 152 22.29 -4.30 -9.03
C THR A 152 23.31 -5.27 -9.67
N PRO A 153 24.60 -5.24 -9.28
CA PRO A 153 25.62 -6.11 -9.84
C PRO A 153 25.30 -7.59 -9.66
N TRP A 154 25.68 -8.44 -10.63
CA TRP A 154 25.44 -9.88 -10.56
C TRP A 154 26.05 -10.53 -9.32
N ALA A 155 27.22 -10.07 -8.86
CA ALA A 155 27.85 -10.55 -7.64
C ALA A 155 26.97 -10.34 -6.39
N ASP A 156 26.10 -9.32 -6.38
CA ASP A 156 25.23 -8.95 -5.27
C ASP A 156 23.89 -9.69 -5.32
N ILE A 157 23.47 -10.11 -6.52
CA ILE A 157 22.39 -11.06 -6.77
C ILE A 157 22.85 -12.47 -6.39
N GLU A 158 24.04 -12.90 -6.82
CA GLU A 158 24.60 -14.23 -6.58
C GLU A 158 24.88 -14.48 -5.09
N ARG A 159 25.30 -13.45 -4.33
CA ARG A 159 25.40 -13.53 -2.85
C ARG A 159 24.06 -13.78 -2.15
N ARG A 160 22.92 -13.45 -2.75
CA ARG A 160 21.58 -13.74 -2.20
C ARG A 160 21.08 -15.16 -2.48
N ARG A 161 21.81 -15.93 -3.31
CA ARG A 161 21.49 -17.32 -3.70
C ARG A 161 20.04 -17.53 -4.21
N PRO A 162 19.48 -16.65 -5.06
CA PRO A 162 18.09 -16.75 -5.46
C PRO A 162 17.84 -17.96 -6.37
N ARG A 163 16.58 -18.44 -6.39
CA ARG A 163 16.12 -19.48 -7.31
C ARG A 163 15.85 -18.96 -8.72
N ALA A 164 15.44 -17.69 -8.84
CA ALA A 164 15.21 -17.03 -10.11
C ALA A 164 15.24 -15.50 -9.96
N VAL A 165 15.25 -14.80 -11.10
CA VAL A 165 15.05 -13.35 -11.17
C VAL A 165 13.83 -13.03 -12.05
N ILE A 166 13.04 -12.04 -11.65
CA ILE A 166 11.98 -11.44 -12.46
C ILE A 166 12.39 -10.00 -12.79
N LEU A 167 12.28 -9.62 -14.06
CA LEU A 167 12.56 -8.28 -14.56
C LEU A 167 11.25 -7.55 -14.75
N SER A 168 11.04 -6.44 -14.05
CA SER A 168 9.78 -5.69 -14.12
C SER A 168 9.53 -5.05 -15.49
N GLY A 169 8.30 -4.56 -15.68
CA GLY A 169 8.04 -3.52 -16.67
C GLY A 169 8.82 -2.23 -16.40
N GLY A 170 8.63 -1.22 -17.25
CA GLY A 170 9.25 0.09 -17.13
C GLY A 170 8.56 1.09 -18.08
N PRO A 171 8.69 2.40 -17.86
CA PRO A 171 8.02 3.43 -18.66
C PRO A 171 8.76 3.83 -19.94
N ASN A 172 10.01 3.39 -20.09
CA ASN A 172 10.93 3.79 -21.16
C ASN A 172 10.86 2.82 -22.36
N SER A 173 11.33 3.26 -23.53
CA SER A 173 11.74 2.34 -24.60
C SER A 173 13.10 1.74 -24.26
N VAL A 174 13.35 0.50 -24.69
CA VAL A 174 14.69 -0.13 -24.57
C VAL A 174 15.76 0.58 -25.40
N TYR A 175 15.38 1.48 -26.32
CA TYR A 175 16.30 2.26 -27.15
C TYR A 175 16.50 3.71 -26.68
N ASP A 176 15.89 4.13 -25.58
CA ASP A 176 16.05 5.50 -25.05
C ASP A 176 17.50 5.74 -24.54
N ASP A 177 18.00 6.97 -24.70
CA ASP A 177 19.31 7.37 -24.17
C ASP A 177 19.31 7.29 -22.64
N GLY A 178 20.10 6.35 -22.09
CA GLY A 178 20.11 6.07 -20.64
C GLY A 178 18.99 5.14 -20.17
N ALA A 179 18.38 4.36 -21.07
CA ALA A 179 17.44 3.29 -20.74
C ALA A 179 17.99 2.36 -19.62
N PRO A 180 17.19 2.07 -18.57
CA PRO A 180 17.54 1.13 -17.51
C PRO A 180 17.97 -0.26 -18.03
N MET A 181 19.16 -0.72 -17.63
CA MET A 181 19.75 -2.02 -18.00
C MET A 181 20.13 -2.84 -16.76
N PRO A 182 20.11 -4.18 -16.83
CA PRO A 182 20.66 -5.07 -15.80
C PRO A 182 22.16 -5.36 -16.01
N ASP A 183 22.80 -6.01 -15.04
CA ASP A 183 24.10 -6.67 -15.25
C ASP A 183 23.95 -7.79 -16.32
N PRO A 184 24.70 -7.74 -17.45
CA PRO A 184 24.58 -8.73 -18.52
C PRO A 184 24.85 -10.18 -18.12
N ALA A 185 25.50 -10.44 -16.98
CA ALA A 185 25.71 -11.80 -16.47
C ALA A 185 24.39 -12.50 -16.08
N ILE A 186 23.28 -11.77 -15.93
CA ILE A 186 21.94 -12.34 -15.71
C ILE A 186 21.51 -13.28 -16.85
N TRP A 187 21.98 -13.05 -18.07
CA TRP A 187 21.68 -13.87 -19.25
C TRP A 187 22.48 -15.18 -19.33
N SER A 188 23.32 -15.47 -18.33
CA SER A 188 24.22 -16.64 -18.33
C SER A 188 23.53 -18.01 -18.19
N GLY A 189 22.21 -18.04 -17.98
CA GLY A 189 21.42 -19.27 -17.86
C GLY A 189 21.70 -20.10 -16.60
N ARG A 190 22.35 -19.51 -15.58
CA ARG A 190 22.64 -20.16 -14.29
C ARG A 190 21.41 -20.41 -13.43
N ILE A 191 20.43 -19.52 -13.53
CA ILE A 191 19.12 -19.56 -12.85
C ILE A 191 18.06 -19.05 -13.82
N PRO A 192 16.77 -19.48 -13.69
CA PRO A 192 15.70 -18.97 -14.53
C PRO A 192 15.48 -17.46 -14.41
N VAL A 193 15.07 -16.84 -15.52
CA VAL A 193 14.75 -15.41 -15.61
C VAL A 193 13.41 -15.22 -16.31
N LEU A 194 12.51 -14.41 -15.73
CA LEU A 194 11.24 -13.99 -16.34
C LEU A 194 11.27 -12.49 -16.63
N GLY A 195 11.21 -12.10 -17.91
CA GLY A 195 10.98 -10.72 -18.33
C GLY A 195 9.48 -10.38 -18.38
N ILE A 196 9.08 -9.28 -17.74
CA ILE A 196 7.70 -8.75 -17.82
C ILE A 196 7.73 -7.42 -18.56
N CYS A 197 6.97 -7.30 -19.64
CA CYS A 197 6.87 -6.12 -20.49
C CYS A 197 8.25 -5.59 -20.96
N TYR A 198 8.75 -4.51 -20.36
CA TYR A 198 10.09 -3.95 -20.62
C TYR A 198 11.21 -4.97 -20.37
N GLY A 199 11.12 -5.78 -19.31
CA GLY A 199 12.07 -6.85 -19.04
C GLY A 199 12.13 -7.93 -20.14
N ALA A 200 11.00 -8.20 -20.83
CA ALA A 200 10.95 -9.12 -21.97
C ALA A 200 11.57 -8.49 -23.23
N GLN A 201 11.33 -7.19 -23.46
CA GLN A 201 11.93 -6.43 -24.55
C GLN A 201 13.46 -6.32 -24.40
N LEU A 202 13.96 -6.09 -23.18
CA LEU A 202 15.39 -6.11 -22.87
C LEU A 202 16.01 -7.49 -23.15
N MET A 203 15.39 -8.56 -22.63
CA MET A 203 15.83 -9.94 -22.89
C MET A 203 15.90 -10.24 -24.39
N ALA A 204 14.90 -9.79 -25.16
CA ALA A 204 14.90 -9.95 -26.61
C ALA A 204 16.03 -9.16 -27.29
N ARG A 205 16.24 -7.89 -26.93
CA ARG A 205 17.28 -7.01 -27.50
C ARG A 205 18.70 -7.51 -27.20
N GLU A 206 19.02 -7.75 -25.93
CA GLU A 206 20.37 -8.13 -25.49
C GLU A 206 20.83 -9.49 -26.05
N LEU A 207 19.87 -10.38 -26.31
CA LEU A 207 20.14 -11.70 -26.91
C LEU A 207 20.08 -11.67 -28.46
N GLY A 208 20.02 -10.49 -29.07
CA GLY A 208 20.16 -10.30 -30.51
C GLY A 208 18.86 -10.47 -31.31
N GLY A 209 17.69 -10.41 -30.68
CA GLY A 209 16.40 -10.18 -31.33
C GLY A 209 16.19 -8.71 -31.73
N ASP A 210 15.01 -8.39 -32.28
CA ASP A 210 14.59 -7.02 -32.61
C ASP A 210 13.37 -6.61 -31.78
N VAL A 211 13.37 -5.37 -31.30
CA VAL A 211 12.22 -4.66 -30.71
C VAL A 211 11.97 -3.41 -31.56
N LEU A 212 10.71 -3.06 -31.81
CA LEU A 212 10.33 -1.87 -32.58
C LEU A 212 9.12 -1.17 -31.94
N PRO A 213 9.00 0.17 -32.04
CA PRO A 213 7.79 0.89 -31.65
C PRO A 213 6.56 0.33 -32.37
N ALA A 214 5.53 -0.04 -31.60
CA ALA A 214 4.37 -0.73 -32.14
C ALA A 214 3.45 0.25 -32.91
N ALA A 215 3.03 -0.15 -34.11
CA ALA A 215 2.17 0.67 -34.98
C ALA A 215 0.79 0.98 -34.35
N LYS A 216 0.37 0.16 -33.39
CA LYS A 216 -0.63 0.47 -32.37
C LYS A 216 0.00 0.14 -31.01
N ARG A 217 -0.10 1.05 -30.04
CA ARG A 217 0.31 0.78 -28.66
C ARG A 217 -0.82 0.10 -27.91
N GLU A 218 -0.54 -0.91 -27.09
CA GLU A 218 -1.55 -1.62 -26.31
C GLU A 218 -1.44 -1.26 -24.82
N TYR A 219 -2.45 -0.52 -24.35
CA TYR A 219 -2.64 -0.16 -22.96
C TYR A 219 -4.08 -0.52 -22.55
N GLY A 220 -4.25 -1.53 -21.71
CA GLY A 220 -5.55 -1.99 -21.23
C GLY A 220 -5.81 -3.48 -21.45
N PRO A 221 -7.09 -3.91 -21.39
CA PRO A 221 -7.48 -5.32 -21.56
C PRO A 221 -7.24 -5.81 -22.99
N ALA A 222 -6.65 -6.98 -23.11
CA ALA A 222 -6.47 -7.73 -24.35
C ALA A 222 -6.81 -9.21 -24.14
N SER A 223 -6.93 -9.96 -25.23
CA SER A 223 -6.97 -11.43 -25.20
C SER A 223 -5.70 -11.96 -25.86
N VAL A 224 -5.00 -12.87 -25.19
CA VAL A 224 -3.80 -13.53 -25.72
C VAL A 224 -4.10 -15.01 -25.97
N SER A 225 -3.81 -15.51 -27.18
CA SER A 225 -3.76 -16.95 -27.43
C SER A 225 -2.40 -17.44 -26.99
N LEU A 226 -2.40 -18.33 -26.00
CA LEU A 226 -1.26 -19.20 -25.70
C LEU A 226 -1.05 -20.16 -26.88
N THR A 227 0.21 -20.44 -27.22
CA THR A 227 0.59 -21.18 -28.44
C THR A 227 1.72 -22.19 -28.23
N GLY A 228 2.45 -22.12 -27.12
CA GLY A 228 3.54 -23.03 -26.80
C GLY A 228 3.36 -23.70 -25.44
N ASP A 229 3.77 -24.97 -25.35
CA ASP A 229 4.02 -25.64 -24.08
C ASP A 229 5.47 -25.34 -23.66
N ASP A 230 5.63 -24.57 -22.59
CA ASP A 230 6.91 -24.12 -22.01
C ASP A 230 6.94 -24.23 -20.48
N GLY A 231 5.92 -24.83 -19.88
CA GLY A 231 5.73 -24.88 -18.42
C GLY A 231 5.22 -23.58 -17.79
N LEU A 232 5.48 -22.41 -18.37
CA LEU A 232 5.05 -21.11 -17.82
C LEU A 232 3.52 -20.98 -17.84
N PHE A 233 2.87 -21.51 -18.87
CA PHE A 233 1.41 -21.50 -19.02
C PHE A 233 0.74 -22.85 -18.70
N ALA A 234 1.44 -23.74 -17.97
CA ALA A 234 0.89 -25.05 -17.60
C ALA A 234 -0.45 -24.92 -16.84
N GLY A 235 -1.45 -25.67 -17.31
CA GLY A 235 -2.78 -25.73 -16.70
C GLY A 235 -3.74 -24.58 -17.06
N LEU A 236 -3.36 -23.68 -17.97
CA LEU A 236 -4.23 -22.58 -18.43
C LEU A 236 -4.96 -22.92 -19.73
N ASP A 237 -6.19 -22.43 -19.86
CA ASP A 237 -6.94 -22.46 -21.11
C ASP A 237 -6.25 -21.63 -22.20
N ARG A 238 -6.43 -22.01 -23.47
CA ARG A 238 -5.72 -21.41 -24.61
C ARG A 238 -5.82 -19.88 -24.67
N ASP A 239 -7.01 -19.33 -24.51
CA ASP A 239 -7.29 -17.92 -24.74
C ASP A 239 -7.48 -17.20 -23.40
N GLN A 240 -6.56 -16.31 -23.06
CA GLN A 240 -6.44 -15.70 -21.74
C GLN A 240 -6.73 -14.19 -21.78
N PRO A 241 -7.63 -13.66 -20.91
CA PRO A 241 -7.78 -12.23 -20.70
C PRO A 241 -6.59 -11.69 -19.90
N VAL A 242 -5.89 -10.68 -20.45
CA VAL A 242 -4.65 -10.13 -19.89
C VAL A 242 -4.64 -8.60 -19.97
N TRP A 243 -3.80 -7.98 -19.14
CA TRP A 243 -3.52 -6.55 -19.19
C TRP A 243 -2.23 -6.23 -19.95
N MET A 244 -2.36 -5.62 -21.12
CA MET A 244 -1.24 -5.08 -21.90
C MET A 244 -0.90 -3.65 -21.44
N SER A 245 0.39 -3.32 -21.45
CA SER A 245 0.86 -1.96 -21.15
C SER A 245 2.21 -1.67 -21.81
N HIS A 246 2.26 -1.70 -23.15
CA HIS A 246 3.50 -1.53 -23.91
C HIS A 246 3.34 -0.61 -25.14
N GLY A 247 4.35 0.24 -25.35
CA GLY A 247 4.48 1.09 -26.54
C GLY A 247 5.26 0.44 -27.69
N ASP A 248 6.13 -0.52 -27.36
CA ASP A 248 7.02 -1.23 -28.27
C ASP A 248 6.63 -2.72 -28.31
N SER A 249 6.96 -3.42 -29.40
CA SER A 249 6.78 -4.86 -29.56
C SER A 249 8.10 -5.51 -29.94
N ILE A 250 8.33 -6.73 -29.44
CA ILE A 250 9.31 -7.64 -30.04
C ILE A 250 8.83 -7.96 -31.47
N THR A 251 9.74 -7.92 -32.45
CA THR A 251 9.45 -8.19 -33.87
C THR A 251 10.34 -9.25 -34.49
N ARG A 252 11.44 -9.62 -33.83
CA ARG A 252 12.25 -10.81 -34.16
C ARG A 252 12.74 -11.45 -32.87
N LEU A 253 12.51 -12.74 -32.70
CA LEU A 253 13.00 -13.49 -31.54
C LEU A 253 14.54 -13.63 -31.56
N PRO A 254 15.19 -13.72 -30.38
CA PRO A 254 16.57 -14.18 -30.28
C PRO A 254 16.77 -15.61 -30.78
N GLU A 255 18.00 -15.98 -31.11
CA GLU A 255 18.34 -17.39 -31.37
C GLU A 255 18.05 -18.25 -30.14
N GLY A 256 17.48 -19.43 -30.35
CA GLY A 256 17.07 -20.39 -29.29
C GLY A 256 15.66 -20.18 -28.73
N PHE A 257 15.06 -19.00 -28.89
CA PHE A 257 13.72 -18.72 -28.36
C PHE A 257 12.61 -19.21 -29.30
N ARG A 258 11.50 -19.67 -28.71
CA ARG A 258 10.22 -19.89 -29.39
C ARG A 258 9.16 -18.89 -28.94
N ALA A 259 8.20 -18.59 -29.80
CA ALA A 259 6.96 -17.91 -29.41
C ALA A 259 6.09 -18.87 -28.59
N THR A 260 5.49 -18.38 -27.51
CA THR A 260 4.62 -19.18 -26.63
C THR A 260 3.28 -18.51 -26.29
N ALA A 261 3.11 -17.23 -26.61
CA ALA A 261 1.82 -16.55 -26.63
C ALA A 261 1.78 -15.40 -27.67
N GLN A 262 0.59 -15.06 -28.19
CA GLN A 262 0.39 -14.02 -29.22
C GLN A 262 -0.97 -13.29 -29.09
N THR A 263 -1.05 -12.04 -29.54
CA THR A 263 -2.32 -11.31 -29.80
C THR A 263 -2.45 -10.97 -31.29
N ASP A 264 -3.59 -10.39 -31.71
CA ASP A 264 -3.82 -9.89 -33.08
C ASP A 264 -2.81 -8.82 -33.55
N SER A 265 -2.12 -8.17 -32.61
CA SER A 265 -1.16 -7.08 -32.86
C SER A 265 0.28 -7.46 -32.51
N THR A 266 0.46 -8.36 -31.53
CA THR A 266 1.72 -8.65 -30.85
C THR A 266 2.03 -10.14 -31.03
N PRO A 267 2.79 -10.52 -32.09
CA PRO A 267 3.03 -11.93 -32.44
C PRO A 267 3.93 -12.67 -31.44
N PHE A 268 4.62 -11.93 -30.58
CA PHE A 268 5.53 -12.44 -29.55
C PHE A 268 5.12 -11.92 -28.16
N ALA A 269 3.83 -12.05 -27.83
CA ALA A 269 3.28 -11.67 -26.52
C ALA A 269 3.78 -12.57 -25.38
N GLY A 270 4.30 -13.75 -25.71
CA GLY A 270 5.11 -14.62 -24.85
C GLY A 270 6.22 -15.28 -25.65
N LEU A 271 7.40 -15.42 -25.06
CA LEU A 271 8.58 -16.07 -25.64
C LEU A 271 9.36 -16.87 -24.59
N ALA A 272 9.96 -17.99 -24.99
CA ALA A 272 10.73 -18.83 -24.07
C ALA A 272 11.92 -19.55 -24.74
N ASP A 273 13.02 -19.65 -23.99
CA ASP A 273 14.09 -20.64 -24.13
C ASP A 273 14.28 -21.40 -22.80
N PRO A 274 13.56 -22.52 -22.61
CA PRO A 274 13.71 -23.35 -21.42
C PRO A 274 15.08 -24.04 -21.26
N ALA A 275 15.92 -24.10 -22.30
CA ALA A 275 17.25 -24.69 -22.20
C ALA A 275 18.25 -23.75 -21.51
N ARG A 276 18.02 -22.43 -21.59
CA ARG A 276 18.68 -21.39 -20.76
C ARG A 276 17.84 -20.94 -19.57
N GLY A 277 16.61 -21.44 -19.41
CA GLY A 277 15.67 -21.02 -18.36
C GLY A 277 15.14 -19.59 -18.53
N LEU A 278 15.14 -19.05 -19.76
CA LEU A 278 14.77 -17.67 -20.05
C LEU A 278 13.34 -17.59 -20.59
N TYR A 279 12.52 -16.73 -20.00
CA TYR A 279 11.11 -16.56 -20.34
C TYR A 279 10.75 -15.07 -20.41
N GLY A 280 9.83 -14.71 -21.30
CA GLY A 280 9.37 -13.33 -21.44
C GLY A 280 7.88 -13.27 -21.74
N ILE A 281 7.19 -12.28 -21.17
CA ILE A 281 5.78 -11.97 -21.44
C ILE A 281 5.57 -10.47 -21.61
N GLN A 282 4.70 -10.09 -22.54
CA GLN A 282 4.46 -8.69 -22.89
C GLN A 282 3.29 -8.06 -22.09
N PHE A 283 2.52 -8.90 -21.38
CA PHE A 283 1.44 -8.53 -20.45
C PHE A 283 1.88 -8.60 -18.98
N HIS A 284 1.07 -8.02 -18.09
CA HIS A 284 1.31 -7.96 -16.64
C HIS A 284 0.52 -9.05 -15.89
N PRO A 285 1.16 -10.12 -15.35
CA PRO A 285 0.49 -11.14 -14.54
C PRO A 285 0.28 -10.71 -13.07
N GLU A 286 0.88 -9.62 -12.61
CA GLU A 286 0.81 -9.17 -11.22
C GLU A 286 -0.48 -8.41 -10.88
N VAL A 287 -1.14 -7.82 -11.89
CA VAL A 287 -2.35 -6.99 -11.75
C VAL A 287 -3.63 -7.81 -11.77
N VAL A 288 -4.65 -7.36 -11.01
CA VAL A 288 -5.97 -8.02 -10.91
C VAL A 288 -6.72 -8.12 -12.25
N HIS A 289 -6.32 -7.33 -13.24
CA HIS A 289 -6.88 -7.34 -14.60
C HIS A 289 -6.41 -8.54 -15.46
N THR A 290 -5.48 -9.36 -14.96
CA THR A 290 -5.04 -10.62 -15.56
C THR A 290 -5.42 -11.77 -14.61
N PRO A 291 -6.64 -12.36 -14.73
CA PRO A 291 -7.20 -13.25 -13.70
C PRO A 291 -6.32 -14.45 -13.33
N HIS A 292 -5.65 -15.05 -14.34
CA HIS A 292 -4.75 -16.19 -14.17
C HIS A 292 -3.27 -15.80 -14.02
N GLY A 293 -2.96 -14.51 -13.83
CA GLY A 293 -1.58 -14.05 -13.67
C GLY A 293 -0.89 -14.62 -12.43
N ARG A 294 -1.65 -14.88 -11.36
CA ARG A 294 -1.19 -15.63 -10.17
C ARG A 294 -0.72 -17.05 -10.51
N ASP A 295 -1.36 -17.70 -11.48
CA ASP A 295 -1.00 -19.05 -11.92
C ASP A 295 0.24 -19.02 -12.81
N VAL A 296 0.38 -18.03 -13.70
CA VAL A 296 1.62 -17.77 -14.47
C VAL A 296 2.82 -17.55 -13.54
N LEU A 297 2.67 -16.70 -12.51
CA LEU A 297 3.73 -16.47 -11.52
C LEU A 297 4.04 -17.72 -10.70
N ARG A 298 3.04 -18.53 -10.35
CA ARG A 298 3.23 -19.84 -9.69
C ARG A 298 4.03 -20.81 -10.55
N ASN A 299 3.68 -20.91 -11.83
CA ASN A 299 4.35 -21.79 -12.78
C ASN A 299 5.83 -21.40 -12.93
N PHE A 300 6.15 -20.11 -12.98
CA PHE A 300 7.54 -19.65 -12.97
C PHE A 300 8.25 -19.94 -11.63
N VAL A 301 7.71 -19.46 -10.51
CA VAL A 301 8.38 -19.50 -9.21
C VAL A 301 8.50 -20.91 -8.63
N VAL A 302 7.43 -21.70 -8.66
CA VAL A 302 7.38 -23.03 -8.04
C VAL A 302 7.68 -24.13 -9.06
N GLY A 303 7.16 -24.00 -10.29
CA GLY A 303 7.33 -25.00 -11.34
C GLY A 303 8.71 -24.97 -12.01
N ILE A 304 9.08 -23.83 -12.59
CA ILE A 304 10.32 -23.65 -13.36
C ILE A 304 11.53 -23.43 -12.45
N ALA A 305 11.43 -22.55 -11.45
CA ALA A 305 12.53 -22.22 -10.54
C ALA A 305 12.64 -23.16 -9.32
N GLY A 306 11.65 -24.03 -9.11
CA GLY A 306 11.65 -25.04 -8.03
C GLY A 306 11.66 -24.46 -6.62
N ALA A 307 11.21 -23.21 -6.43
CA ALA A 307 11.25 -22.55 -5.13
C ALA A 307 10.25 -23.19 -4.15
N ARG A 308 10.75 -23.55 -2.97
CA ARG A 308 9.97 -24.19 -1.89
C ARG A 308 9.07 -23.16 -1.23
N THR A 309 7.81 -23.53 -1.03
CA THR A 309 6.77 -22.67 -0.45
C THR A 309 6.85 -22.61 1.08
N THR A 310 8.01 -22.20 1.63
CA THR A 310 8.31 -22.20 3.07
C THR A 310 8.08 -20.84 3.75
N TRP A 311 7.76 -19.79 3.00
CA TRP A 311 7.51 -18.45 3.56
C TRP A 311 6.05 -18.37 4.05
N THR A 312 5.82 -18.75 5.30
CA THR A 312 4.50 -18.76 5.95
C THR A 312 4.53 -18.04 7.29
N PRO A 313 3.39 -17.52 7.81
CA PRO A 313 3.36 -16.82 9.09
C PRO A 313 3.92 -17.62 10.26
N THR A 314 3.57 -18.91 10.37
CA THR A 314 4.04 -19.80 11.44
C THR A 314 5.57 -19.95 11.43
N ASN A 315 6.14 -20.25 10.27
CA ASN A 315 7.59 -20.37 10.06
C ASN A 315 8.28 -19.05 10.40
N PHE A 316 7.82 -17.95 9.81
CA PHE A 316 8.36 -16.61 10.05
C PHE A 316 8.38 -16.25 11.54
N ILE A 317 7.29 -16.53 12.28
CA ILE A 317 7.20 -16.29 13.72
C ILE A 317 8.28 -17.05 14.48
N ASP A 318 8.35 -18.38 14.33
CA ASP A 318 9.27 -19.18 15.15
C ASP A 318 10.74 -18.90 14.83
N GLU A 319 11.05 -18.58 13.57
CA GLU A 319 12.39 -18.20 13.13
C GLU A 319 12.80 -16.81 13.64
N THR A 320 11.95 -15.78 13.49
CA THR A 320 12.25 -14.42 13.97
C THR A 320 12.26 -14.36 15.51
N VAL A 321 11.41 -15.13 16.20
CA VAL A 321 11.48 -15.33 17.66
C VAL A 321 12.82 -15.94 18.10
N ALA A 322 13.34 -16.92 17.35
CA ALA A 322 14.63 -17.55 17.64
C ALA A 322 15.83 -16.61 17.35
N GLU A 323 15.73 -15.77 16.32
CA GLU A 323 16.75 -14.76 15.98
C GLU A 323 16.81 -13.65 17.05
N ILE A 324 15.67 -13.02 17.36
CA ILE A 324 15.58 -11.98 18.40
C ILE A 324 16.15 -12.49 19.72
N ARG A 325 15.74 -13.69 20.16
CA ARG A 325 16.24 -14.30 21.40
C ARG A 325 17.75 -14.49 21.36
N ALA A 326 18.29 -15.07 20.28
CA ALA A 326 19.73 -15.29 20.14
C ALA A 326 20.53 -13.98 20.20
N ARG A 327 20.11 -12.95 19.46
CA ARG A 327 20.76 -11.63 19.42
C ARG A 327 20.71 -10.90 20.77
N VAL A 328 19.58 -10.93 21.45
CA VAL A 328 19.42 -10.32 22.78
C VAL A 328 20.25 -11.09 23.83
N ASP A 329 20.24 -12.41 23.81
CA ASP A 329 21.00 -13.24 24.75
C ASP A 329 22.52 -13.18 24.50
N GLU A 330 22.97 -13.03 23.26
CA GLU A 330 24.38 -12.74 22.93
C GLU A 330 24.81 -11.37 23.44
N HIS A 331 24.05 -10.31 23.19
CA HIS A 331 24.40 -8.97 23.67
C HIS A 331 24.40 -8.83 25.19
N ALA A 332 23.43 -9.47 25.87
CA ALA A 332 23.36 -9.54 27.32
C ALA A 332 24.62 -10.18 27.92
N ARG A 333 25.08 -11.30 27.34
CA ARG A 333 26.34 -11.96 27.72
C ARG A 333 27.57 -11.12 27.40
N ALA A 334 27.59 -10.43 26.26
CA ALA A 334 28.73 -9.63 25.80
C ALA A 334 28.91 -8.30 26.55
N THR A 335 27.88 -7.81 27.25
CA THR A 335 27.89 -6.49 27.92
C THR A 335 27.42 -6.51 29.39
N GLU A 336 27.40 -7.71 30.00
CA GLU A 336 26.97 -7.97 31.37
C GLU A 336 25.63 -7.27 31.72
N SER A 337 24.63 -7.47 30.86
CA SER A 337 23.31 -6.84 30.96
C SER A 337 22.19 -7.86 31.10
N GLU A 338 21.00 -7.39 31.48
CA GLU A 338 19.78 -8.21 31.49
C GLU A 338 19.20 -8.42 30.07
N GLY A 339 19.69 -7.70 29.06
CA GLY A 339 19.14 -7.70 27.70
C GLY A 339 17.74 -7.08 27.65
N ARG A 340 17.53 -5.95 28.32
CA ARG A 340 16.21 -5.30 28.38
C ARG A 340 15.84 -4.66 27.04
N VAL A 341 14.60 -4.86 26.63
CA VAL A 341 14.03 -4.36 25.37
C VAL A 341 12.89 -3.41 25.68
N ILE A 342 12.84 -2.27 24.99
CA ILE A 342 11.72 -1.32 25.05
C ILE A 342 10.99 -1.27 23.71
N CYS A 343 9.68 -1.07 23.73
CA CYS A 343 8.87 -0.91 22.52
C CYS A 343 7.90 0.27 22.68
N ALA A 344 7.83 1.14 21.67
CA ALA A 344 6.80 2.17 21.59
C ALA A 344 5.53 1.57 20.99
N LEU A 345 4.43 1.56 21.75
CA LEU A 345 3.11 1.21 21.24
C LEU A 345 2.34 2.49 20.91
N SER A 346 1.97 2.63 19.64
CA SER A 346 1.03 3.62 19.11
C SER A 346 -0.44 3.22 19.31
N GLY A 347 -0.72 1.90 19.31
CA GLY A 347 -2.07 1.35 19.18
C GLY A 347 -2.49 0.98 17.75
N GLY A 348 -1.58 1.09 16.77
CA GLY A 348 -1.70 0.49 15.44
C GLY A 348 -1.44 -1.03 15.45
N VAL A 349 -1.21 -1.59 14.27
CA VAL A 349 -1.06 -3.05 14.08
C VAL A 349 0.39 -3.51 13.94
N ASP A 350 1.30 -2.67 13.46
CA ASP A 350 2.68 -3.08 13.17
C ASP A 350 3.48 -3.12 14.48
N SER A 351 3.43 -2.04 15.26
CA SER A 351 3.96 -1.95 16.62
C SER A 351 3.44 -3.07 17.54
N ALA A 352 2.16 -3.44 17.40
CA ALA A 352 1.53 -4.51 18.16
C ALA A 352 2.04 -5.91 17.77
N VAL A 353 2.21 -6.18 16.47
CA VAL A 353 2.77 -7.45 15.97
C VAL A 353 4.27 -7.55 16.30
N ALA A 354 5.01 -6.46 16.18
CA ALA A 354 6.42 -6.39 16.60
C ALA A 354 6.57 -6.64 18.11
N ALA A 355 5.75 -6.01 18.95
CA ALA A 355 5.71 -6.29 20.39
C ALA A 355 5.35 -7.76 20.70
N ALA A 356 4.40 -8.37 19.97
CA ALA A 356 4.02 -9.76 20.15
C ALA A 356 5.14 -10.76 19.77
N LEU A 357 5.87 -10.51 18.67
CA LEU A 357 7.07 -11.27 18.30
C LEU A 357 8.15 -11.15 19.39
N VAL A 358 8.43 -9.93 19.86
CA VAL A 358 9.47 -9.68 20.87
C VAL A 358 9.07 -10.27 22.23
N GLN A 359 7.81 -10.17 22.67
CA GLN A 359 7.31 -10.82 23.88
C GLN A 359 7.52 -12.35 23.83
N ARG A 360 7.18 -12.98 22.69
CA ARG A 360 7.40 -14.42 22.46
C ARG A 360 8.89 -14.78 22.42
N ALA A 361 9.76 -13.85 22.03
CA ALA A 361 11.21 -14.02 22.05
C ALA A 361 11.84 -13.87 23.46
N VAL A 362 11.62 -12.75 24.15
CA VAL A 362 12.40 -12.35 25.34
C VAL A 362 11.64 -12.38 26.67
N GLY A 363 10.30 -12.53 26.65
CA GLY A 363 9.45 -12.53 27.84
C GLY A 363 9.50 -11.21 28.61
N ASP A 364 9.51 -11.28 29.95
CA ASP A 364 9.46 -10.15 30.90
C ASP A 364 10.59 -9.11 30.75
N ARG A 365 11.57 -9.36 29.87
CA ARG A 365 12.60 -8.39 29.46
C ARG A 365 12.07 -7.29 28.53
N LEU A 366 10.91 -7.50 27.89
CA LEU A 366 10.20 -6.47 27.15
C LEU A 366 9.42 -5.54 28.09
N THR A 367 9.55 -4.23 27.89
CA THR A 367 8.61 -3.24 28.44
C THR A 367 8.05 -2.40 27.30
N CYS A 368 6.73 -2.40 27.15
CA CYS A 368 6.04 -1.54 26.19
C CYS A 368 5.68 -0.20 26.86
N ILE A 369 5.94 0.92 26.19
CA ILE A 369 5.42 2.24 26.57
C ILE A 369 4.31 2.62 25.58
N TYR A 370 3.14 2.97 26.11
CA TYR A 370 2.06 3.62 25.36
C TYR A 370 1.85 5.04 25.91
N VAL A 371 1.99 6.04 25.04
CA VAL A 371 1.79 7.45 25.40
C VAL A 371 0.40 7.89 24.94
N ASP A 372 -0.52 8.12 25.89
CA ASP A 372 -1.78 8.79 25.58
C ASP A 372 -1.51 10.30 25.43
N HIS A 373 -1.21 10.71 24.20
CA HIS A 373 -1.03 12.10 23.82
C HIS A 373 -2.34 12.89 23.77
N GLY A 374 -3.48 12.29 24.13
CA GLY A 374 -4.77 12.98 24.24
C GLY A 374 -5.44 13.28 22.90
N LEU A 375 -4.94 12.72 21.79
CA LEU A 375 -5.47 12.92 20.43
C LEU A 375 -6.12 11.64 19.85
N MET A 376 -6.29 10.60 20.68
CA MET A 376 -6.85 9.29 20.30
C MET A 376 -8.37 9.31 20.13
N ARG A 377 -8.92 8.32 19.43
CA ARG A 377 -10.38 8.14 19.21
C ARG A 377 -11.11 7.81 20.52
N LYS A 378 -12.45 7.91 20.50
CA LYS A 378 -13.30 7.69 21.67
C LYS A 378 -13.10 6.27 22.25
N LYS A 379 -12.74 6.20 23.54
CA LYS A 379 -12.46 4.95 24.31
C LYS A 379 -11.25 4.11 23.84
N GLU A 380 -10.39 4.66 22.99
CA GLU A 380 -9.30 3.91 22.36
C GLU A 380 -8.24 3.42 23.35
N SER A 381 -7.66 4.32 24.16
CA SER A 381 -6.64 3.98 25.15
C SER A 381 -7.12 2.95 26.19
N GLN A 382 -8.40 2.98 26.54
CA GLN A 382 -9.01 2.00 27.44
C GLN A 382 -9.16 0.62 26.79
N LEU A 383 -9.49 0.56 25.49
CA LEU A 383 -9.55 -0.68 24.74
C LEU A 383 -8.15 -1.28 24.56
N LEU A 384 -7.15 -0.45 24.23
CA LEU A 384 -5.76 -0.87 24.11
C LEU A 384 -5.23 -1.43 25.44
N ARG A 385 -5.47 -0.73 26.57
CA ARG A 385 -5.14 -1.26 27.90
C ARG A 385 -5.72 -2.66 28.12
N ALA A 386 -7.03 -2.80 27.92
CA ALA A 386 -7.73 -4.06 28.14
C ALA A 386 -7.22 -5.20 27.24
N VAL A 387 -6.84 -4.90 25.99
CA VAL A 387 -6.32 -5.91 25.06
C VAL A 387 -4.90 -6.34 25.44
N PHE A 388 -3.99 -5.40 25.71
CA PHE A 388 -2.59 -5.71 25.99
C PHE A 388 -2.38 -6.30 27.40
N GLU A 389 -3.00 -5.75 28.44
CA GLU A 389 -2.84 -6.24 29.81
C GLU A 389 -3.49 -7.63 30.00
N ALA A 390 -4.68 -7.86 29.45
CA ALA A 390 -5.45 -9.07 29.75
C ALA A 390 -5.15 -10.26 28.82
N ASN A 391 -4.80 -10.03 27.55
CA ASN A 391 -4.65 -11.13 26.57
C ASN A 391 -3.19 -11.55 26.31
N LEU A 392 -2.22 -10.65 26.54
CA LEU A 392 -0.83 -10.86 26.08
C LEU A 392 0.20 -10.93 27.21
N GLY A 393 -0.17 -10.59 28.45
CA GLY A 393 0.72 -10.64 29.62
C GLY A 393 1.94 -9.71 29.52
N MET A 394 1.91 -8.73 28.62
CA MET A 394 3.01 -7.79 28.39
C MET A 394 3.11 -6.76 29.52
N ARG A 395 4.34 -6.40 29.89
CA ARG A 395 4.57 -5.27 30.80
C ARG A 395 4.32 -3.94 30.08
N LEU A 396 3.11 -3.40 30.25
CA LEU A 396 2.69 -2.13 29.67
C LEU A 396 2.84 -0.97 30.66
N VAL A 397 3.59 0.05 30.29
CA VAL A 397 3.59 1.38 30.91
C VAL A 397 2.65 2.27 30.10
N MET A 398 1.61 2.81 30.73
CA MET A 398 0.69 3.76 30.09
C MET A 398 0.85 5.15 30.69
N VAL A 399 1.14 6.12 29.83
CA VAL A 399 1.52 7.48 30.21
C VAL A 399 0.41 8.44 29.78
N ASP A 400 -0.25 9.12 30.71
CA ASP A 400 -1.19 10.22 30.38
C ASP A 400 -0.39 11.51 30.14
N ALA A 401 -0.17 11.80 28.86
CA ALA A 401 0.46 13.03 28.41
C ALA A 401 -0.55 14.04 27.84
N ALA A 402 -1.87 13.75 27.84
CA ALA A 402 -2.88 14.51 27.14
C ALA A 402 -2.87 16.01 27.49
N ALA A 403 -2.60 16.34 28.76
CA ALA A 403 -2.49 17.72 29.22
C ALA A 403 -1.19 18.42 28.76
N ARG A 404 -0.12 17.69 28.44
CA ARG A 404 1.15 18.24 27.91
C ARG A 404 0.98 18.65 26.44
N PHE A 405 0.51 17.72 25.61
CA PHE A 405 0.28 17.96 24.18
C PHE A 405 -0.71 19.10 23.93
N LEU A 406 -1.85 19.12 24.65
CA LEU A 406 -2.83 20.21 24.53
C LEU A 406 -2.27 21.60 24.87
N ARG A 407 -1.33 21.71 25.82
CA ARG A 407 -0.67 22.99 26.12
C ARG A 407 0.28 23.44 25.02
N ARG A 408 0.88 22.51 24.28
CA ARG A 408 1.79 22.81 23.16
C ARG A 408 1.07 23.09 21.84
N LEU A 409 -0.12 22.53 21.65
CA LEU A 409 -0.97 22.75 20.48
C LEU A 409 -1.88 24.00 20.58
N ALA A 410 -1.91 24.67 21.74
CA ALA A 410 -2.71 25.87 21.96
C ALA A 410 -2.29 27.01 21.00
N GLY A 411 -3.25 27.58 20.27
CA GLY A 411 -3.03 28.58 19.23
C GLY A 411 -2.42 28.06 17.92
N VAL A 412 -2.08 26.77 17.81
CA VAL A 412 -1.43 26.20 16.62
C VAL A 412 -2.48 25.74 15.62
N ALA A 413 -2.54 26.44 14.48
CA ALA A 413 -3.47 26.14 13.38
C ALA A 413 -2.81 25.51 12.15
N ASP A 414 -1.50 25.69 11.97
CA ASP A 414 -0.74 25.15 10.82
C ASP A 414 -0.51 23.63 10.96
N PRO A 415 -0.78 22.82 9.92
CA PRO A 415 -0.74 21.36 10.05
C PRO A 415 0.67 20.80 10.18
N GLU A 416 1.67 21.37 9.51
CA GLU A 416 3.06 20.94 9.61
C GLU A 416 3.64 21.26 10.99
N GLU A 417 3.32 22.44 11.54
CA GLU A 417 3.67 22.80 12.91
C GLU A 417 2.95 21.93 13.94
N LYS A 418 1.67 21.57 13.74
CA LYS A 418 0.97 20.58 14.57
C LYS A 418 1.70 19.22 14.55
N ARG A 419 2.03 18.70 13.37
CA ARG A 419 2.79 17.45 13.18
C ARG A 419 4.14 17.50 13.92
N ARG A 420 4.92 18.56 13.69
CA ARG A 420 6.24 18.78 14.31
C ARG A 420 6.17 18.87 15.85
N ILE A 421 5.17 19.55 16.39
CA ILE A 421 4.97 19.69 17.84
C ILE A 421 4.60 18.34 18.48
N ILE A 422 3.75 17.55 17.82
CA ILE A 422 3.33 16.24 18.35
C ILE A 422 4.51 15.27 18.35
N GLY A 423 5.28 15.18 17.27
CA GLY A 423 6.50 14.36 17.24
C GLY A 423 7.48 14.74 18.35
N ASP A 424 7.81 16.03 18.47
CA ASP A 424 8.77 16.53 19.47
C ASP A 424 8.31 16.33 20.93
N GLU A 425 7.01 16.41 21.24
CA GLU A 425 6.52 16.10 22.60
C GLU A 425 6.41 14.58 22.86
N PHE A 426 6.07 13.78 21.84
CA PHE A 426 6.04 12.32 21.96
C PHE A 426 7.43 11.77 22.28
N ILE A 427 8.44 12.25 21.57
CA ILE A 427 9.85 11.92 21.82
C ILE A 427 10.21 12.24 23.26
N ARG A 428 9.95 13.47 23.74
CA ARG A 428 10.31 13.90 25.10
C ARG A 428 9.66 13.05 26.18
N VAL A 429 8.37 12.72 26.02
CA VAL A 429 7.67 11.84 26.96
C VAL A 429 8.23 10.42 26.93
N PHE A 430 8.57 9.89 25.75
CA PHE A 430 9.20 8.57 25.62
C PHE A 430 10.62 8.54 26.21
N GLU A 431 11.42 9.59 26.03
CA GLU A 431 12.74 9.76 26.65
C GLU A 431 12.65 9.79 28.18
N GLU A 432 11.77 10.63 28.74
CA GLU A 432 11.54 10.75 30.19
C GLU A 432 11.16 9.41 30.83
N GLU A 433 10.23 8.67 30.21
CA GLU A 433 9.72 7.40 30.74
C GLU A 433 10.69 6.22 30.49
N SER A 434 11.42 6.21 29.37
CA SER A 434 12.46 5.20 29.13
C SER A 434 13.63 5.33 30.10
N ALA A 435 14.05 6.56 30.44
CA ALA A 435 15.08 6.81 31.45
C ALA A 435 14.68 6.30 32.85
N ALA A 436 13.39 6.35 33.19
CA ALA A 436 12.86 5.83 34.44
C ALA A 436 12.92 4.29 34.57
N LEU A 437 13.08 3.57 33.45
CA LEU A 437 13.21 2.10 33.43
C LEU A 437 14.65 1.60 33.66
N GLY A 438 15.63 2.51 33.74
CA GLY A 438 17.04 2.21 33.96
C GLY A 438 17.79 1.82 32.67
N ARG A 439 18.77 0.92 32.78
CA ARG A 439 19.52 0.44 31.60
C ARG A 439 18.60 -0.39 30.69
N ILE A 440 18.39 0.11 29.47
CA ILE A 440 17.76 -0.57 28.35
C ILE A 440 18.82 -0.74 27.26
N ASP A 441 18.87 -1.91 26.62
CA ASP A 441 19.88 -2.21 25.59
C ASP A 441 19.30 -2.17 24.17
N PHE A 442 18.00 -2.45 24.02
CA PHE A 442 17.33 -2.57 22.71
C PHE A 442 16.05 -1.75 22.62
N LEU A 443 15.77 -1.24 21.41
CA LEU A 443 14.50 -0.60 21.01
C LEU A 443 13.83 -1.43 19.91
N THR A 444 12.53 -1.69 20.04
CA THR A 444 11.70 -2.37 19.04
C THR A 444 10.89 -1.37 18.22
N GLN A 445 10.92 -1.54 16.89
CA GLN A 445 10.13 -0.83 15.89
C GLN A 445 9.35 -1.84 15.03
N GLY A 446 8.24 -1.41 14.45
CA GLY A 446 7.41 -2.14 13.49
C GLY A 446 7.78 -1.93 12.02
N THR A 447 8.90 -1.29 11.69
CA THR A 447 9.38 -0.97 10.32
C THR A 447 9.05 -2.06 9.30
N LEU A 448 8.42 -1.71 8.18
CA LEU A 448 7.96 -2.64 7.15
C LEU A 448 8.85 -2.66 5.92
N TYR A 449 8.64 -3.66 5.06
CA TYR A 449 9.43 -3.82 3.84
C TYR A 449 9.32 -2.65 2.83
N PRO A 450 8.15 -2.00 2.63
CA PRO A 450 8.05 -0.78 1.83
C PRO A 450 8.96 0.36 2.34
N ASP A 451 9.06 0.52 3.66
CA ASP A 451 9.86 1.59 4.29
C ASP A 451 11.36 1.34 4.07
N VAL A 452 11.78 0.07 4.15
CA VAL A 452 13.15 -0.36 3.82
C VAL A 452 13.49 -0.05 2.35
N ILE A 453 12.56 -0.31 1.42
CA ILE A 453 12.74 0.00 -0.01
C ILE A 453 12.89 1.52 -0.21
N GLU A 454 11.97 2.34 0.32
CA GLU A 454 12.05 3.80 0.16
C GLU A 454 13.29 4.40 0.86
N SER A 455 13.77 3.81 1.96
CA SER A 455 15.02 4.22 2.62
C SER A 455 16.29 4.00 1.78
N THR A 456 16.24 3.05 0.83
CA THR A 456 17.39 2.56 0.07
C THR A 456 17.45 3.12 -1.36
N ALA A 457 16.38 3.77 -1.83
CA ALA A 457 16.32 4.38 -3.16
C ALA A 457 17.34 5.54 -3.32
N PRO A 458 18.02 5.68 -4.48
CA PRO A 458 19.01 6.74 -4.72
C PRO A 458 18.49 8.16 -4.48
N GLU A 459 19.24 8.97 -3.72
CA GLU A 459 18.82 10.33 -3.36
C GLU A 459 18.76 11.26 -4.57
N THR A 460 17.55 11.58 -5.03
CA THR A 460 17.36 12.74 -5.89
C THR A 460 17.70 14.03 -5.12
N LYS A 461 18.17 15.06 -5.82
CA LYS A 461 18.54 16.36 -5.20
C LYS A 461 17.37 17.09 -4.49
N ALA A 462 16.14 16.63 -4.67
CA ALA A 462 14.99 17.04 -3.87
C ALA A 462 14.98 16.36 -2.49
N ALA A 463 15.22 15.05 -2.42
CA ALA A 463 15.29 14.29 -1.16
C ALA A 463 16.35 14.85 -0.21
N GLN A 464 17.50 15.31 -0.72
CA GLN A 464 18.53 15.97 0.09
C GLN A 464 18.04 17.25 0.78
N LYS A 465 17.12 18.02 0.17
CA LYS A 465 16.48 19.17 0.82
C LYS A 465 15.36 18.77 1.79
N ILE A 466 14.87 17.54 1.76
CA ILE A 466 13.83 17.05 2.66
C ILE A 466 14.47 16.43 3.90
N LYS A 467 15.46 15.53 3.72
CA LYS A 467 16.23 14.94 4.83
C LYS A 467 16.92 16.00 5.71
N THR A 468 17.31 17.17 5.19
CA THR A 468 17.85 18.27 6.01
C THR A 468 16.85 18.86 7.01
N HIS A 469 15.54 18.68 6.82
CA HIS A 469 14.50 19.21 7.72
C HIS A 469 14.08 18.23 8.83
N HIS A 470 14.54 16.96 8.77
CA HIS A 470 14.44 16.02 9.88
C HIS A 470 15.52 16.27 10.96
N ASN A 471 16.05 17.49 11.09
CA ASN A 471 16.86 17.87 12.25
C ASN A 471 15.95 18.27 13.41
N VAL A 472 15.27 17.28 14.01
CA VAL A 472 14.50 17.47 15.26
C VAL A 472 15.47 17.88 16.38
N GLY A 473 15.07 18.87 17.17
CA GLY A 473 16.00 19.67 17.96
C GLY A 473 16.43 19.05 19.30
N GLY A 474 17.74 18.86 19.47
CA GLY A 474 18.38 18.90 20.79
C GLY A 474 18.42 17.59 21.58
N LEU A 475 18.51 16.45 20.90
CA LEU A 475 18.51 15.13 21.55
C LEU A 475 19.90 14.75 22.08
N PRO A 476 20.00 14.14 23.27
CA PRO A 476 21.27 13.87 23.93
C PRO A 476 22.10 12.83 23.16
N ALA A 477 23.42 12.97 23.18
CA ALA A 477 24.34 12.24 22.27
C ALA A 477 24.86 10.90 22.85
N ASP A 478 24.23 10.41 23.92
CA ASP A 478 24.68 9.30 24.75
C ASP A 478 23.68 8.13 24.86
N MET A 479 22.40 8.32 24.48
CA MET A 479 21.49 7.20 24.25
C MET A 479 22.00 6.28 23.13
N ARG A 480 22.07 4.98 23.41
CA ARG A 480 22.66 3.96 22.52
C ARG A 480 21.86 2.66 22.53
N PHE A 481 20.65 2.73 22.00
CA PHE A 481 19.84 1.53 21.75
C PHE A 481 20.36 0.75 20.55
N GLN A 482 20.22 -0.57 20.58
CA GLN A 482 20.22 -1.40 19.37
C GLN A 482 18.80 -1.58 18.84
N LEU A 483 18.60 -1.39 17.54
CA LEU A 483 17.28 -1.54 16.91
C LEU A 483 16.94 -3.01 16.64
N ILE A 484 15.70 -3.39 16.97
CA ILE A 484 15.04 -4.65 16.61
C ILE A 484 13.83 -4.25 15.76
N GLU A 485 13.94 -4.45 14.45
CA GLU A 485 12.84 -4.19 13.49
C GLU A 485 12.46 -5.54 12.87
N PRO A 486 11.54 -6.30 13.48
CA PRO A 486 11.29 -7.70 13.10
C PRO A 486 10.35 -7.81 11.90
N LEU A 487 9.63 -6.74 11.54
CA LEU A 487 8.69 -6.72 10.42
C LEU A 487 9.32 -6.24 9.10
N ARG A 488 10.62 -5.93 9.10
CA ARG A 488 11.38 -5.31 7.98
C ARG A 488 11.29 -6.04 6.64
N TYR A 489 10.89 -7.32 6.67
CA TYR A 489 10.80 -8.19 5.51
C TYR A 489 9.35 -8.42 5.06
N LEU A 490 8.34 -7.84 5.73
CA LEU A 490 6.91 -8.07 5.49
C LEU A 490 6.21 -6.87 4.81
N PHE A 491 5.24 -7.19 3.97
CA PHE A 491 4.17 -6.28 3.56
C PHE A 491 3.04 -6.24 4.60
N LYS A 492 2.22 -5.18 4.55
CA LYS A 492 1.16 -4.87 5.54
C LYS A 492 0.09 -5.96 5.71
N ASP A 493 -0.11 -6.82 4.70
CA ASP A 493 -0.99 -7.99 4.73
C ASP A 493 -0.32 -9.23 5.34
N GLU A 494 0.97 -9.47 5.06
CA GLU A 494 1.77 -10.48 5.77
C GLU A 494 1.83 -10.19 7.28
N VAL A 495 2.03 -8.92 7.68
CA VAL A 495 1.96 -8.48 9.09
C VAL A 495 0.63 -8.83 9.74
N ARG A 496 -0.49 -8.66 9.01
CA ARG A 496 -1.83 -9.01 9.51
C ARG A 496 -1.98 -10.52 9.67
N ALA A 497 -1.49 -11.32 8.73
CA ALA A 497 -1.48 -12.77 8.86
C ALA A 497 -0.65 -13.26 10.06
N VAL A 498 0.55 -12.68 10.25
CA VAL A 498 1.41 -12.94 11.43
C VAL A 498 0.72 -12.51 12.73
N GLY A 499 0.00 -11.39 12.75
CA GLY A 499 -0.76 -10.95 13.91
C GLY A 499 -1.88 -11.92 14.32
N LEU A 500 -2.62 -12.49 13.38
CA LEU A 500 -3.63 -13.52 13.66
C LEU A 500 -3.00 -14.82 14.20
N GLU A 501 -1.89 -15.25 13.59
CA GLU A 501 -1.15 -16.46 13.99
C GLU A 501 -0.49 -16.32 15.37
N LEU A 502 -0.14 -15.09 15.78
CA LEU A 502 0.27 -14.75 17.15
C LEU A 502 -0.90 -14.65 18.15
N GLY A 503 -2.14 -14.79 17.70
CA GLY A 503 -3.35 -14.72 18.54
C GLY A 503 -3.85 -13.31 18.85
N LEU A 504 -3.41 -12.28 18.13
CA LEU A 504 -3.95 -10.92 18.30
C LEU A 504 -5.44 -10.87 17.90
N PRO A 505 -6.30 -10.12 18.62
CA PRO A 505 -7.71 -10.03 18.28
C PRO A 505 -7.95 -9.52 16.86
N GLU A 506 -8.81 -10.19 16.10
CA GLU A 506 -9.10 -9.84 14.70
C GLU A 506 -9.56 -8.36 14.52
N ALA A 507 -10.31 -7.84 15.49
CA ALA A 507 -10.77 -6.45 15.53
C ALA A 507 -9.63 -5.41 15.68
N MET A 508 -8.45 -5.83 16.13
CA MET A 508 -7.23 -5.05 16.21
C MET A 508 -6.40 -5.20 14.93
N VAL A 509 -6.24 -6.43 14.44
CA VAL A 509 -5.46 -6.74 13.22
C VAL A 509 -6.10 -6.11 11.98
N HIS A 510 -7.42 -6.21 11.83
CA HIS A 510 -8.17 -5.65 10.71
C HIS A 510 -8.67 -4.21 10.97
N ARG A 511 -8.04 -3.49 11.91
CA ARG A 511 -8.27 -2.06 12.15
C ARG A 511 -7.98 -1.24 10.88
N GLN A 512 -8.78 -0.20 10.64
CA GLN A 512 -8.51 0.82 9.63
C GLN A 512 -7.49 1.85 10.13
N PRO A 513 -6.55 2.33 9.28
CA PRO A 513 -5.45 3.19 9.69
C PRO A 513 -5.83 4.42 10.50
N PHE A 514 -4.93 4.82 11.40
CA PHE A 514 -5.01 6.04 12.21
C PHE A 514 -3.63 6.73 12.27
N PRO A 515 -3.51 8.01 11.87
CA PRO A 515 -2.24 8.72 11.84
C PRO A 515 -1.64 8.93 13.24
N GLY A 516 -0.33 9.12 13.35
CA GLY A 516 0.37 9.39 14.62
C GLY A 516 -0.06 10.70 15.29
N PRO A 517 -0.26 11.81 14.55
CA PRO A 517 -0.97 13.00 15.04
C PRO A 517 -2.43 12.77 15.47
N GLY A 518 -3.00 11.59 15.22
CA GLY A 518 -4.35 11.22 15.58
C GLY A 518 -5.39 12.21 15.08
N LEU A 519 -6.27 12.66 15.98
CA LEU A 519 -7.32 13.62 15.66
C LEU A 519 -6.83 15.06 15.40
N ALA A 520 -5.55 15.39 15.62
CA ALA A 520 -5.06 16.76 15.44
C ALA A 520 -5.04 17.24 13.97
N ILE A 521 -4.83 16.33 13.02
CA ILE A 521 -4.93 16.58 11.57
C ILE A 521 -6.35 16.31 11.01
N ARG A 522 -7.30 16.02 11.89
CA ARG A 522 -8.73 15.89 11.58
C ARG A 522 -9.55 17.03 12.20
N ILE A 523 -8.89 17.98 12.86
CA ILE A 523 -9.45 19.23 13.36
C ILE A 523 -8.76 20.34 12.59
N ILE A 524 -9.47 20.90 11.60
CA ILE A 524 -8.90 21.95 10.76
C ILE A 524 -8.64 23.19 11.61
N GLY A 525 -7.42 23.71 11.57
CA GLY A 525 -6.95 24.77 12.48
C GLY A 525 -6.69 24.29 13.91
N GLU A 526 -7.04 25.11 14.90
CA GLU A 526 -6.67 24.90 16.32
C GLU A 526 -7.30 23.65 16.96
N VAL A 527 -6.49 22.94 17.74
CA VAL A 527 -6.85 21.72 18.48
C VAL A 527 -7.12 22.05 19.95
N THR A 528 -8.40 22.21 20.31
CA THR A 528 -8.84 22.37 21.71
C THR A 528 -9.53 21.09 22.23
N ARG A 529 -9.69 20.97 23.55
CA ARG A 529 -10.37 19.81 24.17
C ARG A 529 -11.81 19.68 23.71
N GLU A 530 -12.53 20.79 23.59
CA GLU A 530 -13.93 20.84 23.15
C GLU A 530 -14.05 20.43 21.67
N ARG A 531 -13.07 20.79 20.83
CA ARG A 531 -13.00 20.38 19.42
C ARG A 531 -12.65 18.89 19.29
N LEU A 532 -11.76 18.37 20.13
CA LEU A 532 -11.43 16.94 20.20
C LEU A 532 -12.61 16.09 20.66
N ASP A 533 -13.30 16.48 21.72
CA ASP A 533 -14.39 15.68 22.27
C ASP A 533 -15.63 15.71 21.35
N MET A 534 -15.91 16.84 20.70
CA MET A 534 -16.88 16.93 19.61
C MET A 534 -16.53 16.02 18.42
N LEU A 535 -15.26 15.99 18.01
CA LEU A 535 -14.81 15.13 16.91
C LEU A 535 -14.81 13.64 17.29
N ARG A 536 -14.43 13.29 18.52
CA ARG A 536 -14.50 11.92 19.06
C ARG A 536 -15.90 11.35 18.98
N ASP A 537 -16.90 12.17 19.27
CA ASP A 537 -18.30 11.76 19.27
C ASP A 537 -18.82 11.58 17.84
N ALA A 538 -18.44 12.47 16.92
CA ALA A 538 -18.76 12.32 15.49
C ALA A 538 -18.04 11.13 14.82
N ASP A 539 -16.73 10.96 15.07
CA ASP A 539 -15.91 9.86 14.53
C ASP A 539 -16.40 8.50 15.05
N TRP A 540 -16.77 8.43 16.33
CA TRP A 540 -17.38 7.22 16.89
C TRP A 540 -18.66 6.81 16.14
N ILE A 541 -19.55 7.77 15.82
CA ILE A 541 -20.77 7.48 15.04
C ILE A 541 -20.43 7.00 13.62
N VAL A 542 -19.44 7.61 12.95
CA VAL A 542 -18.98 7.15 11.61
C VAL A 542 -18.51 5.69 11.68
N ILE A 543 -17.64 5.37 12.62
CA ILE A 543 -17.06 4.02 12.77
C ILE A 543 -18.13 2.99 13.18
N ASP A 544 -19.05 3.36 14.08
CA ASP A 544 -20.14 2.51 14.57
C ASP A 544 -21.10 2.12 13.44
N GLU A 545 -21.54 3.08 12.62
CA GLU A 545 -22.44 2.83 11.48
C GLU A 545 -21.77 2.08 10.33
N ILE A 546 -20.51 2.40 10.00
CA ILE A 546 -19.75 1.66 8.99
C ILE A 546 -19.54 0.19 9.41
N LYS A 547 -19.42 -0.09 10.72
CA LYS A 547 -19.40 -1.46 11.26
C LYS A 547 -20.78 -2.11 11.25
N ALA A 548 -21.83 -1.40 11.65
CA ALA A 548 -23.21 -1.90 11.64
C ALA A 548 -23.70 -2.26 10.22
N ALA A 549 -23.24 -1.53 9.20
CA ALA A 549 -23.49 -1.82 7.79
C ALA A 549 -22.60 -2.94 7.20
N GLY A 550 -21.67 -3.51 7.97
CA GLY A 550 -20.70 -4.52 7.49
C GLY A 550 -19.56 -3.98 6.61
N LEU A 551 -19.54 -2.68 6.32
CA LEU A 551 -18.66 -2.04 5.33
C LEU A 551 -17.21 -1.84 5.81
N TYR A 552 -16.94 -2.03 7.11
CA TYR A 552 -15.65 -1.72 7.74
C TYR A 552 -14.44 -2.45 7.13
N ARG A 553 -14.62 -3.66 6.56
CA ARG A 553 -13.53 -4.39 5.87
C ARG A 553 -13.39 -4.04 4.39
N SER A 554 -14.46 -3.57 3.73
CA SER A 554 -14.44 -3.17 2.32
C SER A 554 -13.97 -1.72 2.11
N VAL A 555 -13.97 -0.91 3.15
CA VAL A 555 -13.47 0.47 3.17
C VAL A 555 -12.07 0.47 3.79
N TRP A 556 -11.07 1.01 3.07
CA TRP A 556 -9.67 1.00 3.50
C TRP A 556 -9.47 1.88 4.76
N GLN A 557 -10.10 3.05 4.78
CA GLN A 557 -10.14 3.94 5.94
C GLN A 557 -11.43 4.78 5.91
N SER A 558 -12.06 4.98 7.07
CA SER A 558 -13.22 5.86 7.27
C SER A 558 -13.11 6.62 8.58
N PHE A 559 -13.55 7.89 8.60
CA PHE A 559 -13.42 8.79 9.75
C PHE A 559 -14.25 10.08 9.60
N ALA A 560 -14.36 10.83 10.69
CA ALA A 560 -14.88 12.21 10.70
C ALA A 560 -13.75 13.25 10.70
N ILE A 561 -14.08 14.46 10.23
CA ILE A 561 -13.20 15.65 10.20
C ILE A 561 -14.02 16.87 10.69
N LEU A 562 -13.49 17.61 11.66
CA LEU A 562 -14.11 18.83 12.19
C LEU A 562 -13.57 20.06 11.44
N THR A 563 -14.43 20.68 10.63
CA THR A 563 -14.06 21.84 9.82
C THR A 563 -13.93 23.13 10.68
N PRO A 564 -13.42 24.25 10.13
CA PRO A 564 -13.43 25.54 10.82
C PRO A 564 -14.72 26.33 10.54
N VAL A 565 -15.65 25.77 9.74
CA VAL A 565 -16.85 26.46 9.26
C VAL A 565 -18.02 26.20 10.21
N ARG A 566 -18.76 27.26 10.51
CA ARG A 566 -20.09 27.18 11.13
C ARG A 566 -21.18 27.42 10.10
N SER A 567 -22.33 26.78 10.29
CA SER A 567 -23.47 26.90 9.38
C SER A 567 -24.78 27.13 10.13
N VAL A 568 -25.74 27.75 9.45
CA VAL A 568 -27.09 27.92 9.99
C VAL A 568 -27.86 26.59 9.89
N GLY A 569 -28.65 26.31 10.91
CA GLY A 569 -29.54 25.15 10.98
C GLY A 569 -30.81 25.47 11.76
N VAL A 570 -31.74 24.53 11.76
CA VAL A 570 -32.92 24.52 12.62
C VAL A 570 -32.91 23.18 13.34
N MET A 571 -32.90 23.19 14.68
CA MET A 571 -32.88 21.99 15.51
C MET A 571 -33.87 22.19 16.65
N GLY A 572 -34.91 21.34 16.70
CA GLY A 572 -36.18 21.72 17.34
C GLY A 572 -36.75 22.99 16.69
N ASP A 573 -37.44 23.82 17.47
CA ASP A 573 -37.99 25.10 17.00
C ASP A 573 -36.94 26.23 16.91
N GLY A 574 -35.68 25.95 17.28
CA GLY A 574 -34.61 26.95 17.41
C GLY A 574 -33.71 27.05 16.17
N ARG A 575 -33.35 28.29 15.79
CA ARG A 575 -32.24 28.55 14.87
C ARG A 575 -30.91 28.27 15.57
N THR A 576 -30.03 27.52 14.92
CA THR A 576 -28.69 27.18 15.43
C THR A 576 -27.59 27.68 14.50
N TYR A 577 -26.41 27.97 15.05
CA TYR A 577 -25.20 28.30 14.30
C TYR A 577 -24.01 27.50 14.84
N ALA A 578 -23.83 26.30 14.30
CA ALA A 578 -22.96 25.25 14.85
C ALA A 578 -21.97 24.75 13.78
N ASN A 579 -21.04 23.87 14.15
CA ASN A 579 -19.95 23.46 13.25
C ASN A 579 -20.45 22.50 12.16
N VAL A 580 -19.71 22.46 11.05
CA VAL A 580 -19.87 21.44 9.99
C VAL A 580 -18.84 20.32 10.20
N VAL A 581 -19.30 19.07 10.14
CA VAL A 581 -18.44 17.87 10.10
C VAL A 581 -18.39 17.33 8.68
N ALA A 582 -17.21 16.95 8.20
CA ALA A 582 -17.05 16.16 6.99
C ALA A 582 -16.81 14.70 7.34
N ILE A 583 -17.49 13.78 6.63
CA ILE A 583 -17.18 12.35 6.65
C ILE A 583 -16.19 12.09 5.53
N ARG A 584 -15.14 11.32 5.82
CA ARG A 584 -14.18 10.80 4.83
C ARG A 584 -14.23 9.28 4.85
N ALA A 585 -14.29 8.66 3.67
CA ALA A 585 -14.16 7.21 3.53
C ALA A 585 -13.62 6.88 2.14
N VAL A 586 -12.63 5.99 2.05
CA VAL A 586 -11.88 5.69 0.82
C VAL A 586 -11.68 4.19 0.60
N THR A 587 -11.51 3.80 -0.67
CA THR A 587 -11.13 2.45 -1.11
C THR A 587 -9.78 2.51 -1.82
N SER A 588 -8.83 1.66 -1.40
CA SER A 588 -7.44 1.62 -1.87
C SER A 588 -6.83 0.24 -1.60
N GLU A 589 -5.80 -0.14 -2.36
CA GLU A 589 -4.98 -1.33 -2.08
C GLU A 589 -3.71 -1.01 -1.27
N ASP A 590 -3.18 0.22 -1.39
CA ASP A 590 -1.82 0.59 -0.96
C ASP A 590 -1.72 1.96 -0.24
N GLY A 591 -2.79 2.76 -0.24
CA GLY A 591 -2.78 4.14 0.25
C GLY A 591 -2.10 5.16 -0.70
N MET A 592 -1.41 4.74 -1.77
CA MET A 592 -0.80 5.64 -2.75
C MET A 592 -1.85 6.23 -3.68
N THR A 593 -2.78 5.41 -4.17
CA THR A 593 -3.96 5.85 -4.94
C THR A 593 -5.24 5.41 -4.23
N ALA A 594 -6.28 6.24 -4.27
CA ALA A 594 -7.54 5.91 -3.59
C ALA A 594 -8.73 6.56 -4.27
N ASP A 595 -9.83 5.82 -4.41
CA ASP A 595 -11.12 6.40 -4.75
C ASP A 595 -11.97 6.64 -3.50
N TRP A 596 -12.93 7.56 -3.57
CA TRP A 596 -13.88 7.78 -2.48
C TRP A 596 -14.87 6.60 -2.43
N ALA A 597 -15.20 6.16 -1.22
CA ALA A 597 -16.05 4.98 -1.03
C ALA A 597 -17.51 5.27 -1.44
N LYS A 598 -18.07 4.46 -2.33
CA LYS A 598 -19.48 4.59 -2.78
C LYS A 598 -20.43 4.00 -1.72
N LEU A 599 -20.44 4.64 -0.55
CA LEU A 599 -21.25 4.27 0.62
C LEU A 599 -22.75 4.36 0.27
N PRO A 600 -23.59 3.38 0.70
CA PRO A 600 -25.03 3.44 0.47
C PRO A 600 -25.65 4.71 1.07
N TYR A 601 -26.57 5.33 0.33
CA TYR A 601 -27.19 6.60 0.74
C TYR A 601 -27.91 6.50 2.09
N ASP A 602 -28.50 5.36 2.44
CA ASP A 602 -29.15 5.13 3.73
C ASP A 602 -28.14 5.12 4.90
N VAL A 603 -26.93 4.61 4.67
CA VAL A 603 -25.84 4.63 5.67
C VAL A 603 -25.34 6.06 5.87
N LEU A 604 -25.14 6.81 4.78
CA LEU A 604 -24.80 8.24 4.84
C LEU A 604 -25.88 9.07 5.54
N ALA A 605 -27.17 8.80 5.27
CA ALA A 605 -28.30 9.46 5.90
C ALA A 605 -28.40 9.15 7.40
N LYS A 606 -28.14 7.89 7.80
CA LYS A 606 -28.12 7.46 9.20
C LYS A 606 -26.95 8.10 9.97
N ILE A 607 -25.73 8.07 9.42
CA ILE A 607 -24.57 8.76 10.01
C ILE A 607 -24.86 10.26 10.17
N SER A 608 -25.34 10.92 9.11
CA SER A 608 -25.66 12.36 9.13
C SER A 608 -26.69 12.71 10.20
N SER A 609 -27.78 11.93 10.27
CA SER A 609 -28.85 12.12 11.24
C SER A 609 -28.40 11.87 12.68
N ARG A 610 -27.59 10.83 12.91
CA ARG A 610 -27.01 10.54 14.24
C ARG A 610 -26.05 11.64 14.68
N ILE A 611 -25.11 12.08 13.83
CA ILE A 611 -24.17 13.16 14.18
C ILE A 611 -24.93 14.45 14.55
N VAL A 612 -25.94 14.86 13.79
CA VAL A 612 -26.71 16.09 14.07
C VAL A 612 -27.55 15.99 15.35
N ASN A 613 -28.04 14.81 15.71
CA ASN A 613 -28.89 14.61 16.89
C ASN A 613 -28.10 14.25 18.17
N GLU A 614 -26.96 13.57 18.06
CA GLU A 614 -26.19 13.02 19.18
C GLU A 614 -24.95 13.86 19.56
N VAL A 615 -24.43 14.72 18.66
CA VAL A 615 -23.17 15.47 18.89
C VAL A 615 -23.45 16.96 19.14
N PRO A 616 -23.35 17.45 20.40
CA PRO A 616 -23.58 18.85 20.71
C PRO A 616 -22.61 19.77 19.96
N GLY A 617 -23.14 20.80 19.30
CA GLY A 617 -22.33 21.78 18.58
C GLY A 617 -22.01 21.42 17.12
N VAL A 618 -22.62 20.37 16.57
CA VAL A 618 -22.70 20.11 15.13
C VAL A 618 -24.14 20.34 14.66
N ASN A 619 -24.36 20.88 13.45
CA ASN A 619 -25.70 20.98 12.85
C ASN A 619 -25.74 20.66 11.34
N ARG A 620 -24.61 20.23 10.77
CA ARG A 620 -24.48 19.92 9.36
C ARG A 620 -23.37 18.92 9.12
N VAL A 621 -23.63 17.98 8.21
CA VAL A 621 -22.68 16.94 7.80
C VAL A 621 -22.54 16.97 6.29
N VAL A 622 -21.32 16.76 5.80
CA VAL A 622 -20.99 16.62 4.37
C VAL A 622 -20.17 15.34 4.14
N TYR A 623 -20.07 14.87 2.89
CA TYR A 623 -19.26 13.71 2.53
C TYR A 623 -18.23 14.09 1.45
N ASP A 624 -16.97 13.66 1.64
CA ASP A 624 -15.88 13.99 0.73
C ASP A 624 -15.74 12.97 -0.41
N ILE A 625 -16.19 13.40 -1.59
CA ILE A 625 -16.17 12.66 -2.87
C ILE A 625 -14.91 12.92 -3.71
N SER A 626 -13.81 13.36 -3.10
CA SER A 626 -12.55 13.65 -3.78
C SER A 626 -11.63 12.42 -3.81
N SER A 627 -11.25 11.94 -4.99
CA SER A 627 -10.26 10.84 -5.15
C SER A 627 -8.82 11.34 -4.94
N LYS A 628 -7.88 10.42 -4.69
CA LYS A 628 -6.42 10.64 -4.62
C LYS A 628 -5.74 9.98 -5.83
N PRO A 629 -5.16 10.74 -6.78
CA PRO A 629 -5.20 12.21 -6.93
C PRO A 629 -6.60 12.72 -7.38
N PRO A 630 -6.90 14.04 -7.30
CA PRO A 630 -6.02 15.15 -6.95
C PRO A 630 -5.91 15.49 -5.46
N ALA A 631 -6.77 14.91 -4.61
CA ALA A 631 -6.77 15.18 -3.17
C ALA A 631 -5.86 14.21 -2.38
N THR A 632 -5.70 14.45 -1.09
CA THR A 632 -5.14 13.52 -0.10
C THR A 632 -6.24 12.68 0.56
N ILE A 633 -5.88 11.72 1.43
CA ILE A 633 -6.87 10.92 2.18
C ILE A 633 -7.32 11.70 3.42
N GLU A 634 -6.39 12.02 4.33
CA GLU A 634 -6.56 13.03 5.38
C GLU A 634 -6.60 14.45 4.74
N TRP A 635 -7.09 15.46 5.48
CA TRP A 635 -7.19 16.85 5.00
C TRP A 635 -6.02 17.76 5.44
N GLU A 636 -5.17 17.28 6.36
CA GLU A 636 -3.98 17.94 6.96
C GLU A 636 -2.90 16.90 7.29
#